data_AF-A0A831KCV4-F1
#
_entry.id   AF-A0A831KCV4-F1
#
_cell.length_a   1.000
_cell.length_b   1.000
_cell.length_c   1.000
_cell.angle_alpha   90.00
_cell.angle_beta   90.00
_cell.angle_gamma   90.00
#
_symmetry.space_group_name_H-M   'P 1'
#
loop_
_entity.id
_entity.type
_entity.pdbx_description
1 polymer ?
#
loop_
_entity_poly.entity_id
_entity_poly.type
_entity_poly.pdbx_seq_one_letter_code
_entity_poly.pdbx_strand_id
1 'polypeptide(L)'
;MGDHIFLKVLGVAIVALIAALWLPGGQPPEEYKFLPWQIEVTDDGYSSVFGITLGKSTLAEVEQQFQEPAEISLFATDDGDRVVEAYFNSVSLSGFRAKIVAILGFSDEELRGM
;
A
#
# COMPACT_ATOMS: atom_id res chain seq x y z
N MET A 1 -34.84 44.18 -15.58
CA MET A 1 -33.68 44.24 -14.69
C MET A 1 -32.96 42.88 -14.51
N GLY A 2 -33.63 41.74 -14.74
CA GLY A 2 -33.05 40.39 -14.55
C GLY A 2 -32.24 39.82 -15.74
N ASP A 3 -32.54 40.23 -16.98
CA ASP A 3 -31.98 39.58 -18.19
C ASP A 3 -30.46 39.74 -18.32
N HIS A 4 -29.91 40.89 -17.94
CA HIS A 4 -28.47 41.14 -17.98
C HIS A 4 -27.72 40.51 -16.80
N ILE A 5 -28.41 40.18 -15.70
CA ILE A 5 -27.81 39.54 -14.53
C ILE A 5 -27.54 38.08 -14.85
N PHE A 6 -28.50 37.39 -15.47
CA PHE A 6 -28.34 36.01 -15.91
C PHE A 6 -27.17 35.86 -16.88
N LEU A 7 -27.08 36.73 -17.89
CA LEU A 7 -26.00 36.66 -18.88
C LEU A 7 -24.61 36.92 -18.28
N LYS A 8 -24.50 37.83 -17.29
CA LYS A 8 -23.25 38.09 -16.58
C LYS A 8 -22.80 36.92 -15.72
N VAL A 9 -23.73 36.31 -14.97
CA VAL A 9 -23.45 35.14 -14.15
C VAL A 9 -23.03 33.96 -15.04
N LEU A 10 -23.72 33.75 -16.16
CA LEU A 10 -23.37 32.74 -17.14
C LEU A 10 -21.98 32.98 -17.74
N GLY A 11 -21.66 34.22 -18.10
CA GLY A 11 -20.35 34.60 -18.59
C GLY A 11 -19.23 34.33 -17.57
N VAL A 12 -19.42 34.71 -16.31
CA VAL A 12 -18.45 34.44 -15.23
C VAL A 12 -18.27 32.94 -14.99
N ALA A 13 -19.35 32.15 -15.00
CA ALA A 13 -19.29 30.70 -14.83
C ALA A 13 -18.51 30.02 -15.97
N ILE A 14 -18.75 30.43 -17.21
CA ILE A 14 -18.02 29.93 -18.38
C ILE A 14 -16.53 30.28 -18.30
N VAL A 15 -16.20 31.53 -17.94
CA VAL A 15 -14.80 31.96 -17.76
C VAL A 15 -14.11 31.16 -16.64
N ALA A 16 -14.80 30.94 -15.51
CA ALA A 16 -14.27 30.13 -14.42
C ALA A 16 -14.01 28.67 -14.85
N LEU A 17 -14.90 28.10 -15.66
CA LEU A 17 -14.75 26.75 -16.19
C LEU A 17 -13.58 26.64 -17.19
N ILE A 18 -13.44 27.61 -18.10
CA ILE A 18 -12.30 27.69 -19.02
C ILE A 18 -11.00 27.84 -18.23
N ALA A 19 -10.96 28.69 -17.21
CA ALA A 19 -9.80 28.86 -16.35
C ALA A 19 -9.43 27.57 -15.60
N ALA A 20 -10.42 26.83 -15.10
CA ALA A 20 -10.20 25.54 -14.45
C ALA A 20 -9.64 24.48 -15.41
N LEU A 21 -10.08 24.46 -16.67
CA LEU A 21 -9.54 23.57 -17.70
C LEU A 21 -8.10 23.91 -18.13
N TRP A 22 -7.67 25.15 -17.91
CA TRP A 22 -6.29 25.60 -18.16
C TRP A 22 -5.33 25.27 -17.02
N LEU A 23 -5.85 24.85 -15.85
CA LEU A 23 -4.98 24.35 -14.79
C LEU A 23 -4.35 23.03 -15.27
N PRO A 24 -3.03 22.87 -15.17
CA PRO A 24 -2.37 21.61 -15.52
C PRO A 24 -2.90 20.50 -14.61
N GLY A 25 -3.87 19.73 -15.13
CA GLY A 25 -4.56 18.65 -14.42
C GLY A 25 -3.98 17.27 -14.68
N GLY A 26 -2.70 17.19 -15.06
CA GLY A 26 -2.01 15.92 -15.15
C GLY A 26 -1.50 15.53 -13.78
N GLN A 27 -2.06 14.49 -13.17
CA GLN A 27 -1.29 13.77 -12.15
C GLN A 27 0.02 13.32 -12.84
N PRO A 28 1.20 13.57 -12.23
CA PRO A 28 2.43 13.01 -12.77
C PRO A 28 2.21 11.50 -12.96
N PRO A 29 2.75 10.90 -14.04
CA PRO A 29 2.58 9.48 -14.29
C PRO A 29 2.87 8.73 -13.00
N GLU A 30 1.90 7.93 -12.53
CA GLU A 30 2.08 7.14 -11.32
C GLU A 30 3.35 6.33 -11.49
N GLU A 31 4.35 6.67 -10.69
CA GLU A 31 5.61 5.94 -10.69
C GLU A 31 5.27 4.58 -10.09
N TYR A 32 5.15 3.55 -10.94
CA TYR A 32 4.80 2.19 -10.53
C TYR A 32 5.95 1.61 -9.69
N LYS A 33 5.97 1.95 -8.41
CA LYS A 33 6.90 1.43 -7.41
C LYS A 33 6.33 0.17 -6.77
N PHE A 34 7.17 -0.65 -6.15
CA PHE A 34 6.71 -1.74 -5.29
C PHE A 34 5.86 -2.79 -6.05
N LEU A 35 6.13 -2.97 -7.34
CA LEU A 35 5.49 -4.00 -8.14
C LEU A 35 5.94 -5.40 -7.70
N PRO A 36 5.12 -6.45 -7.84
CA PRO A 36 5.47 -7.81 -7.41
C PRO A 36 6.73 -8.39 -8.05
N TRP A 37 7.08 -7.95 -9.25
CA TRP A 37 8.29 -8.36 -9.98
C TRP A 37 9.47 -7.40 -9.80
N GLN A 38 9.29 -6.29 -9.08
CA GLN A 38 10.37 -5.39 -8.72
C GLN A 38 11.01 -5.87 -7.43
N ILE A 39 11.91 -6.84 -7.58
CA ILE A 39 12.69 -7.41 -6.48
C ILE A 39 14.10 -6.83 -6.58
N GLU A 40 14.58 -6.29 -5.47
CA GLU A 40 15.92 -5.74 -5.32
C GLU A 40 16.70 -6.58 -4.31
N VAL A 41 17.99 -6.80 -4.56
CA VAL A 41 18.87 -7.45 -3.57
C VAL A 41 19.67 -6.34 -2.90
N THR A 42 19.55 -6.25 -1.58
CA THR A 42 20.25 -5.25 -0.78
C THR A 42 21.75 -5.57 -0.69
N ASP A 43 22.57 -4.59 -0.32
CA ASP A 43 24.03 -4.76 -0.18
C ASP A 43 24.42 -5.84 0.83
N ASP A 44 23.57 -6.08 1.84
CA ASP A 44 23.71 -7.14 2.84
C ASP A 44 23.09 -8.49 2.42
N GLY A 45 22.62 -8.61 1.17
CA GLY A 45 22.18 -9.85 0.54
C GLY A 45 20.72 -10.25 0.80
N TYR A 46 19.91 -9.38 1.38
CA TYR A 46 18.49 -9.62 1.61
C TYR A 46 17.68 -9.26 0.38
N SER A 47 16.50 -9.85 0.26
CA SER A 47 15.56 -9.51 -0.81
C SER A 47 14.60 -8.41 -0.34
N SER A 48 14.51 -7.33 -1.09
CA SER A 48 13.54 -6.26 -0.92
C SER A 48 12.49 -6.33 -2.01
N VAL A 49 11.22 -6.29 -1.62
CA VAL A 49 10.06 -6.33 -2.51
C VAL A 49 8.90 -5.60 -1.83
N PHE A 50 7.97 -5.01 -2.59
CA PHE A 50 6.85 -4.23 -2.05
C PHE A 50 7.22 -3.04 -1.16
N GLY A 51 8.49 -2.62 -1.16
CA GLY A 51 9.02 -1.59 -0.25
C GLY A 51 9.34 -2.11 1.15
N ILE A 52 9.39 -3.42 1.35
CA ILE A 52 9.83 -4.08 2.59
C ILE A 52 11.05 -4.95 2.31
N THR A 53 11.86 -5.22 3.33
CA THR A 53 13.02 -6.11 3.24
C THR A 53 12.75 -7.39 4.03
N LEU A 54 12.70 -8.52 3.32
CA LEU A 54 12.37 -9.82 3.90
C LEU A 54 13.42 -10.20 4.95
N GLY A 55 12.96 -10.67 6.12
CA GLY A 55 13.83 -11.04 7.24
C GLY A 55 14.45 -9.86 8.00
N LYS A 56 14.14 -8.60 7.63
CA LYS A 56 14.62 -7.39 8.30
C LYS A 56 13.50 -6.48 8.76
N SER A 57 12.52 -6.23 7.90
CA SER A 57 11.40 -5.36 8.23
C SER A 57 10.59 -5.92 9.39
N THR A 58 10.31 -5.07 10.36
CA THR A 58 9.42 -5.36 11.49
C THR A 58 7.97 -5.34 11.03
N LEU A 59 7.09 -6.01 11.79
CA LEU A 59 5.65 -6.00 11.50
C LEU A 59 5.09 -4.57 11.39
N ALA A 60 5.50 -3.68 12.29
CA ALA A 60 5.04 -2.29 12.31
C ALA A 60 5.44 -1.53 11.03
N GLU A 61 6.64 -1.76 10.50
CA GLU A 61 7.08 -1.16 9.24
C GLU A 61 6.29 -1.72 8.05
N VAL A 62 5.99 -3.02 8.06
CA VAL A 62 5.18 -3.67 7.02
C VAL A 62 3.74 -3.14 7.04
N GLU A 63 3.11 -3.03 8.21
CA GLU A 63 1.77 -2.43 8.37
C GLU A 63 1.74 -0.97 7.89
N GLN A 64 2.79 -0.21 8.21
CA GLN A 64 2.93 1.17 7.73
C GLN A 64 3.06 1.23 6.20
N GLN A 65 3.88 0.35 5.62
CA GLN A 65 4.09 0.28 4.17
C GLN A 65 2.83 -0.13 3.41
N PHE A 66 2.06 -1.06 3.96
CA PHE A 66 0.81 -1.56 3.35
C PHE A 66 -0.41 -0.70 3.68
N GLN A 67 -0.29 0.21 4.66
CA GLN A 67 -1.39 1.02 5.18
C GLN A 67 -2.59 0.17 5.63
N GLU A 68 -2.32 -1.04 6.09
CA GLU A 68 -3.30 -2.06 6.47
C GLU A 68 -2.76 -2.76 7.73
N PRO A 69 -3.52 -2.84 8.83
CA PRO A 69 -3.12 -3.61 10.00
C PRO A 69 -3.20 -5.12 9.70
N ALA A 70 -2.30 -5.90 10.30
CA ALA A 70 -2.32 -7.34 10.16
C ALA A 70 -3.20 -8.01 11.21
N GLU A 71 -3.88 -9.08 10.82
CA GLU A 71 -4.45 -10.06 11.76
C GLU A 71 -3.39 -11.12 12.06
N ILE A 72 -3.01 -11.24 13.33
CA ILE A 72 -1.95 -12.16 13.77
C ILE A 72 -2.55 -13.47 14.25
N SER A 73 -2.04 -14.59 13.73
CA SER A 73 -2.49 -15.94 14.07
C SER A 73 -1.31 -16.89 14.28
N LEU A 74 -1.40 -17.75 15.29
CA LEU A 74 -0.47 -18.86 15.51
C LEU A 74 -1.08 -20.12 14.91
N PHE A 75 -0.37 -20.74 13.97
CA PHE A 75 -0.71 -22.03 13.40
C PHE A 75 0.21 -23.10 13.97
N ALA A 76 -0.34 -24.28 14.22
CA ALA A 76 0.39 -25.47 14.62
C ALA A 76 0.03 -26.62 13.68
N THR A 77 1.04 -27.34 13.20
CA THR A 77 0.86 -28.56 12.42
C THR A 77 0.70 -29.76 13.35
N ASP A 78 0.17 -30.86 12.82
CA ASP A 78 0.07 -32.13 13.57
C ASP A 78 1.46 -32.68 13.98
N ASP A 79 2.50 -32.34 13.22
CA ASP A 79 3.90 -32.70 13.50
C ASP A 79 4.55 -31.83 14.58
N GLY A 80 3.83 -30.80 15.07
CA GLY A 80 4.26 -29.93 16.16
C GLY A 80 4.99 -28.66 15.74
N ASP A 81 5.20 -28.46 14.43
CA ASP A 81 5.76 -27.21 13.91
C ASP A 81 4.77 -26.07 14.13
N ARG A 82 5.28 -24.93 14.59
CA ARG A 82 4.50 -23.73 14.88
C ARG A 82 4.96 -22.58 13.99
N VAL A 83 4.03 -21.76 13.53
CA VAL A 83 4.34 -20.55 12.76
C VAL A 83 3.38 -19.44 13.14
N VAL A 84 3.91 -18.23 13.32
CA VAL A 84 3.07 -17.04 13.51
C VAL A 84 2.97 -16.33 12.18
N GLU A 85 1.74 -16.16 11.70
CA GLU A 85 1.42 -15.48 10.46
C GLU A 85 0.75 -14.13 10.74
N ALA A 86 1.07 -13.17 9.89
CA ALA A 86 0.43 -11.87 9.79
C ALA A 86 -0.36 -11.80 8.48
N TYR A 87 -1.68 -11.80 8.59
CA TYR A 87 -2.60 -11.75 7.46
C TYR A 87 -3.06 -10.33 7.18
N PHE A 88 -2.88 -9.87 5.95
CA PHE A 88 -3.35 -8.57 5.45
C PHE A 88 -4.47 -8.80 4.45
N ASN A 89 -5.65 -8.25 4.74
CA ASN A 89 -6.86 -8.57 3.98
C ASN A 89 -7.01 -7.79 2.68
N SER A 90 -6.57 -6.52 2.64
CA SER A 90 -6.77 -5.67 1.47
C SER A 90 -5.59 -4.70 1.24
N VAL A 91 -4.45 -5.24 0.83
CA VAL A 91 -3.28 -4.44 0.46
C VAL A 91 -3.44 -3.89 -0.95
N SER A 92 -3.17 -2.59 -1.12
CA SER A 92 -3.19 -1.89 -2.41
C SER A 92 -1.77 -1.55 -2.85
N LEU A 93 -1.31 -2.13 -3.96
CA LEU A 93 0.06 -1.97 -4.48
C LEU A 93 0.01 -1.61 -5.96
N SER A 94 0.28 -0.35 -6.30
CA SER A 94 0.52 0.11 -7.68
C SER A 94 -0.44 -0.49 -8.73
N GLY A 95 -1.74 -0.36 -8.47
CA GLY A 95 -2.83 -0.84 -9.33
C GLY A 95 -3.35 -2.25 -9.02
N PHE A 96 -2.71 -2.98 -8.11
CA PHE A 96 -3.16 -4.28 -7.63
C PHE A 96 -3.83 -4.19 -6.27
N ARG A 97 -4.81 -5.07 -6.05
CA ARG A 97 -5.38 -5.36 -4.74
C ARG A 97 -5.14 -6.82 -4.42
N ALA A 98 -4.54 -7.09 -3.26
CA ALA A 98 -4.14 -8.44 -2.86
C ALA A 98 -4.41 -8.72 -1.39
N LYS A 99 -4.49 -10.01 -1.09
CA LYS A 99 -4.35 -10.56 0.26
C LYS A 99 -2.92 -11.05 0.43
N ILE A 100 -2.28 -10.72 1.53
CA ILE A 100 -0.88 -11.07 1.78
C ILE A 100 -0.80 -11.81 3.11
N VAL A 101 0.00 -12.87 3.15
CA VAL A 101 0.39 -13.57 4.38
C VAL A 101 1.88 -13.37 4.55
N ALA A 102 2.30 -12.85 5.70
CA ALA A 102 3.70 -12.75 6.08
C ALA A 102 3.98 -13.68 7.27
N ILE A 103 5.12 -14.38 7.24
CA ILE A 103 5.58 -15.21 8.35
C ILE A 103 6.46 -14.36 9.25
N LEU A 104 6.14 -14.31 10.54
CA LEU A 104 6.96 -13.61 11.53
C LEU A 104 8.17 -14.47 11.91
N GLY A 105 9.35 -13.85 11.89
CA GLY A 105 10.65 -14.51 12.09
C GLY A 105 10.98 -14.85 13.54
N PHE A 106 10.06 -15.48 14.27
CA PHE A 106 10.33 -16.03 15.59
C PHE A 106 11.21 -17.27 15.49
N SER A 107 12.10 -17.45 16.46
CA SER A 107 12.87 -18.68 16.64
C SER A 107 12.00 -19.81 17.18
N ASP A 108 12.43 -21.05 16.93
CA ASP A 108 11.75 -22.24 17.47
C ASP A 108 11.64 -22.20 19.01
N GLU A 109 12.61 -21.61 19.69
CA GLU A 109 12.64 -21.44 21.14
C GLU A 109 11.53 -20.50 21.62
N GLU A 110 11.33 -19.38 20.93
CA GLU A 110 10.25 -18.43 21.20
C GLU A 110 8.87 -19.07 20.93
N LEU A 111 8.74 -19.79 19.82
CA LEU A 111 7.48 -20.43 19.42
C LEU A 111 7.05 -21.58 20.35
N ARG A 112 8.01 -22.29 20.96
CA ARG A 112 7.73 -23.31 21.98
C ARG A 112 7.20 -22.72 23.29
N GLY A 113 7.53 -21.46 23.58
CA GLY A 113 7.07 -20.76 24.77
C GLY A 113 5.67 -20.17 24.69
N MET A 114 5.08 -20.14 23.48
CA MET A 114 3.73 -19.60 23.22
C MET A 114 2.61 -20.62 23.42
#